data_AF-Y0KIA7-F1
#
_entry.id   AF-Y0KIA7-F1
#
_cell.length_a   1.000
_cell.length_b   1.000
_cell.length_c   1.000
_cell.angle_alpha   90.00
_cell.angle_beta   90.00
_cell.angle_gamma   90.00
#
_symmetry.space_group_name_H-M   'P 1'
#
loop_
_entity.id
_entity.type
_entity.pdbx_description
1 polymer ?
#
loop_
_entity_poly.entity_id
_entity_poly.type
_entity_poly.pdbx_seq_one_letter_code
_entity_poly.pdbx_strand_id
1 'polypeptide(L)'
;MDPNKYAKNAKINPNSKVGTAGSIISFLLMVIGLIGLGIELFKDGSVVKSWIGSLFESTVGLLMIPVIIAAAWLFNRWTSSPSKTEKTKAGDIPMYIMMAIGAFYVFRIITTGGF
;
A
#
# COMPACT_ATOMS: atom_id res chain seq x y z
N MET A 1 -5.18 -20.77 -35.09
CA MET A 1 -5.14 -20.94 -33.63
C MET A 1 -3.73 -21.37 -33.28
N ASP A 2 -3.00 -20.57 -32.50
CA ASP A 2 -1.61 -20.89 -32.12
C ASP A 2 -1.57 -22.16 -31.26
N PRO A 3 -0.97 -23.27 -31.74
CA PRO A 3 -1.00 -24.55 -31.03
C PRO A 3 -0.16 -24.54 -29.73
N ASN A 4 0.65 -23.50 -29.50
CA ASN A 4 1.58 -23.39 -28.37
C ASN A 4 1.10 -22.48 -27.22
N LYS A 5 -0.17 -22.06 -27.22
CA LYS A 5 -0.73 -21.18 -26.17
C LYS A 5 -0.66 -21.79 -24.76
N TYR A 6 -0.64 -23.12 -24.66
CA TYR A 6 -0.60 -23.86 -23.38
C TYR A 6 0.83 -24.29 -22.96
N ALA A 7 1.80 -24.30 -23.87
CA ALA A 7 3.19 -24.67 -23.57
C ALA A 7 3.91 -23.62 -22.69
N LYS A 8 3.50 -22.35 -22.76
CA LYS A 8 4.01 -21.27 -21.89
C LYS A 8 3.64 -21.44 -20.42
N ASN A 9 2.55 -22.14 -20.10
CA ASN A 9 2.10 -22.35 -18.73
C ASN A 9 2.72 -23.60 -18.08
N ALA A 10 3.36 -24.48 -18.85
CA ALA A 10 3.99 -25.71 -18.36
C ALA A 10 5.22 -25.44 -17.46
N LYS A 11 5.85 -24.25 -17.57
CA LYS A 11 6.96 -23.83 -16.70
C LYS A 11 6.53 -23.05 -15.46
N ILE A 12 5.25 -22.72 -15.31
CA ILE A 12 4.75 -22.03 -14.12
C ILE A 12 4.53 -23.13 -13.06
N ASN A 13 5.57 -23.45 -12.31
CA ASN A 13 5.46 -24.35 -11.17
C ASN A 13 4.65 -23.61 -10.07
N PRO A 14 3.38 -23.96 -9.83
CA PRO A 14 2.52 -23.23 -8.92
C PRO A 14 2.94 -23.40 -7.45
N ASN A 15 3.84 -24.35 -7.16
CA ASN A 15 4.39 -24.64 -5.84
C ASN A 15 5.85 -24.20 -5.70
N SER A 16 6.18 -23.00 -6.18
CA SER A 16 7.48 -22.40 -5.84
C SER A 16 7.49 -22.03 -4.36
N LYS A 17 8.21 -22.82 -3.53
CA LYS A 17 8.41 -22.56 -2.09
C LYS A 17 8.86 -21.12 -1.81
N VAL A 18 9.59 -20.52 -2.76
CA VAL A 18 10.05 -19.12 -2.72
C VAL A 18 8.89 -18.12 -2.86
N GLY A 19 7.89 -18.42 -3.70
CA GLY A 19 6.70 -17.58 -3.84
C GLY A 19 5.81 -17.59 -2.60
N THR A 20 5.67 -18.75 -1.95
CA THR A 20 4.95 -18.88 -0.68
C THR A 20 5.66 -18.10 0.43
N ALA A 21 6.98 -18.23 0.55
CA ALA A 21 7.76 -17.48 1.52
C ALA A 21 7.65 -15.95 1.29
N GLY A 22 7.75 -15.50 0.04
CA GLY A 22 7.56 -14.09 -0.31
C GLY A 22 6.17 -13.57 0.07
N SER A 23 5.13 -14.37 -0.14
CA SER A 23 3.75 -14.00 0.22
C SER A 23 3.56 -13.86 1.74
N ILE A 24 4.20 -14.74 2.53
CA ILE A 24 4.18 -14.67 3.99
C ILE A 24 4.86 -13.39 4.49
N ILE A 25 6.04 -13.06 3.93
CA ILE A 25 6.77 -11.83 4.30
C ILE A 25 5.95 -10.59 3.95
N SER A 26 5.36 -10.53 2.75
CA SER A 26 4.50 -9.41 2.34
C SER A 26 3.30 -9.26 3.25
N PHE A 27 2.68 -10.37 3.66
CA PHE A 27 1.57 -10.36 4.61
C PHE A 27 2.00 -9.81 5.98
N LEU A 28 3.11 -10.29 6.54
CA LEU A 28 3.64 -9.80 7.81
C LEU A 28 3.96 -8.31 7.76
N LEU A 29 4.61 -7.85 6.68
CA LEU A 29 4.92 -6.43 6.48
C LEU A 29 3.64 -5.59 6.41
N MET A 30 2.61 -6.04 5.69
CA MET A 30 1.33 -5.33 5.67
C MET A 30 0.70 -5.24 7.06
N VAL A 31 0.67 -6.33 7.82
CA VAL A 31 0.10 -6.33 9.18
C VAL A 31 0.85 -5.34 10.08
N ILE A 32 2.19 -5.36 10.05
CA ILE A 32 3.01 -4.43 10.82
C ILE A 32 2.79 -2.99 10.37
N GLY A 33 2.69 -2.75 9.06
CA GLY A 33 2.40 -1.43 8.50
C GLY A 33 1.05 -0.89 8.96
N LEU A 34 0.01 -1.72 8.98
CA LEU A 34 -1.31 -1.36 9.50
C LEU A 34 -1.28 -1.04 11.00
N ILE A 35 -0.58 -1.85 11.80
CA ILE A 35 -0.42 -1.59 13.24
C ILE A 35 0.34 -0.29 13.49
N GLY A 36 1.46 -0.08 12.80
CA GLY A 36 2.27 1.13 12.91
C GLY A 36 1.51 2.39 12.52
N LEU A 37 0.76 2.34 11.41
CA LEU A 37 -0.14 3.42 11.01
C LEU A 37 -1.25 3.65 12.04
N GLY A 38 -1.84 2.59 12.59
CA GLY A 38 -2.84 2.70 13.63
C GLY A 38 -2.30 3.45 14.84
N ILE A 39 -1.14 3.03 15.35
CA ILE A 39 -0.47 3.69 16.49
C ILE A 39 -0.16 5.16 16.14
N GLU A 40 0.39 5.42 14.96
CA GLU A 40 0.69 6.79 14.51
C GLU A 40 -0.57 7.64 14.38
N LEU A 41 -1.68 7.11 13.88
CA LEU A 41 -2.94 7.84 13.77
C LEU A 41 -3.51 8.18 15.15
N PHE A 42 -3.48 7.23 16.09
CA PHE A 42 -4.14 7.37 17.38
C PHE A 42 -3.29 8.02 18.47
N LYS A 43 -1.96 8.02 18.38
CA LYS A 43 -1.10 8.67 19.39
C LYS A 43 -1.39 10.17 19.52
N ASP A 44 -1.08 10.69 20.69
CA ASP A 44 -1.15 12.13 20.96
C ASP A 44 0.00 12.86 20.26
N GLY A 45 -0.31 14.01 19.67
CA GLY A 45 0.65 14.76 18.85
C GLY A 45 1.01 14.08 17.52
N SER A 46 0.14 13.23 16.98
CA SER A 46 0.43 12.58 15.71
C SER A 46 0.56 13.56 14.54
N VAL A 47 1.51 13.26 13.66
CA VAL A 47 1.78 14.07 12.47
C VAL A 47 0.54 14.09 11.57
N VAL A 48 -0.19 12.97 11.48
CA VAL A 48 -1.39 12.88 10.66
C VAL A 48 -2.53 13.75 11.21
N LYS A 49 -2.81 13.70 12.52
CA LYS A 49 -3.84 14.57 13.13
C LYS A 49 -3.49 16.03 12.96
N SER A 50 -2.22 16.40 13.15
CA SER A 50 -1.75 17.78 12.97
C SER A 50 -1.93 18.25 11.51
N TRP A 51 -1.54 17.41 10.54
CA TRP A 51 -1.69 17.74 9.13
C TRP A 51 -3.16 17.88 8.71
N ILE A 52 -4.02 16.98 9.17
CA ILE A 52 -5.48 17.08 8.94
C ILE A 52 -6.05 18.33 9.62
N GLY A 53 -5.64 18.62 10.86
CA GLY A 53 -6.05 19.82 11.59
C GLY A 53 -5.72 21.10 10.83
N SER A 54 -4.52 21.17 10.25
CA SER A 54 -4.07 22.32 9.46
C SER A 54 -4.95 22.61 8.22
N LEU A 55 -5.69 21.62 7.72
CA LEU A 55 -6.65 21.82 6.62
C LEU A 55 -7.86 22.64 7.07
N PHE A 56 -8.20 22.64 8.36
CA PHE A 56 -9.34 23.38 8.89
C PHE A 56 -8.95 24.73 9.52
N GLU A 57 -7.66 24.97 9.74
CA GLU A 57 -7.15 26.19 10.38
C GLU A 57 -7.14 27.42 9.45
N SER A 58 -7.17 27.22 8.13
CA SER A 58 -7.05 28.32 7.16
C SER A 58 -8.02 28.18 5.99
N THR A 59 -8.39 29.31 5.39
CA THR A 59 -9.20 29.35 4.16
C THR A 59 -8.52 28.59 3.01
N VAL A 60 -7.19 28.65 2.93
CA VAL A 60 -6.40 27.89 1.95
C VAL A 60 -6.52 26.39 2.20
N GLY A 61 -6.41 25.95 3.45
CA GLY A 61 -6.60 24.54 3.82
C GLY A 61 -7.99 24.03 3.45
N LEU A 62 -9.02 24.86 3.66
CA LEU A 62 -10.41 24.52 3.35
C LEU A 62 -10.65 24.36 1.84
N LEU A 63 -9.99 25.21 1.03
CA LEU A 63 -9.96 25.08 -0.44
C LEU A 63 -9.16 23.86 -0.93
N MET A 64 -8.21 23.36 -0.13
CA MET A 64 -7.46 22.15 -0.45
C MET A 64 -8.28 20.87 -0.25
N ILE A 65 -9.32 20.88 0.60
CA ILE A 65 -10.19 19.71 0.82
C ILE A 65 -10.74 19.13 -0.50
N PRO A 66 -11.41 19.90 -1.39
CA PRO A 66 -11.90 19.36 -2.66
C PRO A 66 -10.77 18.88 -3.58
N VAL A 67 -9.58 19.51 -3.53
CA VAL A 67 -8.40 19.07 -4.29
C VAL A 67 -7.91 17.71 -3.79
N ILE A 68 -7.85 17.51 -2.47
CA ILE A 68 -7.46 16.24 -1.85
C ILE A 68 -8.49 15.15 -2.20
N ILE A 69 -9.79 15.46 -2.16
CA ILE A 69 -10.85 14.52 -2.56
C ILE A 69 -10.70 14.14 -4.03
N ALA A 70 -10.46 15.11 -4.92
CA ALA A 70 -10.25 14.84 -6.34
C ALA A 70 -8.99 13.98 -6.59
N ALA A 71 -7.90 14.27 -5.89
CA ALA A 71 -6.67 13.48 -5.95
C ALA A 71 -6.87 12.05 -5.43
N ALA A 72 -7.58 11.88 -4.30
CA ALA A 72 -7.91 10.57 -3.74
C ALA A 72 -8.84 9.77 -4.66
N TRP A 73 -9.81 10.44 -5.28
CA TRP A 73 -10.69 9.83 -6.28
C TRP A 73 -9.90 9.38 -7.52
N LEU A 74 -8.99 10.22 -8.02
CA LEU A 74 -8.14 9.89 -9.16
C LEU A 74 -7.20 8.72 -8.83
N PHE A 75 -6.60 8.72 -7.63
CA PHE A 75 -5.77 7.64 -7.15
C PHE A 75 -6.56 6.32 -7.08
N ASN A 76 -7.74 6.33 -6.46
CA ASN A 76 -8.62 5.16 -6.41
C ASN A 76 -9.03 4.71 -7.83
N ARG A 77 -9.38 5.65 -8.71
CA ARG A 77 -9.74 5.35 -10.10
C ARG A 77 -8.57 4.71 -10.86
N TRP A 78 -7.35 5.15 -10.60
CA TRP A 78 -6.15 4.63 -11.23
C TRP A 78 -5.78 3.22 -10.71
N THR A 79 -5.87 2.99 -9.40
CA THR A 79 -5.57 1.69 -8.78
C THR A 79 -6.67 0.65 -9.03
N SER A 80 -7.93 1.09 -9.13
CA SER A 80 -9.10 0.22 -9.30
C SER A 80 -9.49 0.01 -10.78
N SER A 81 -8.68 0.50 -11.72
CA SER A 81 -8.98 0.36 -13.14
C SER A 81 -8.93 -1.13 -13.55
N PRO A 82 -10.03 -1.72 -14.06
CA PRO A 82 -10.13 -3.16 -14.26
C PRO A 82 -9.32 -3.60 -15.47
N SER A 83 -8.12 -4.13 -15.26
CA SER A 83 -7.38 -4.83 -16.29
C SER A 83 -7.95 -6.24 -16.47
N LYS A 84 -8.85 -6.39 -17.44
CA LYS A 84 -9.53 -7.66 -17.74
C LYS A 84 -8.63 -8.81 -18.22
N THR A 85 -7.31 -8.67 -18.33
CA THR A 85 -6.48 -9.77 -18.89
C THR A 85 -5.04 -9.86 -18.39
N GLU A 86 -4.42 -8.81 -17.85
CA GLU A 86 -3.06 -8.93 -17.31
C GLU A 86 -2.94 -8.04 -16.08
N LYS A 87 -2.42 -8.59 -14.96
CA LYS A 87 -2.15 -7.83 -13.73
C LYS A 87 -1.28 -6.62 -14.09
N THR A 88 -1.91 -5.46 -14.28
CA THR A 88 -1.22 -4.21 -14.48
C THR A 88 -0.50 -3.84 -13.19
N LYS A 89 0.82 -3.65 -13.26
CA LYS A 89 1.70 -3.30 -12.12
C LYS A 89 1.20 -2.11 -11.26
N ALA A 90 0.35 -1.26 -11.83
CA ALA A 90 -0.29 -0.15 -11.14
C ALA A 90 -1.30 -0.58 -10.04
N GLY A 91 -1.94 -1.74 -10.18
CA GLY A 91 -2.87 -2.27 -9.18
C GLY A 91 -2.19 -2.75 -7.89
N ASP A 92 -0.89 -3.06 -7.97
CA ASP A 92 -0.09 -3.52 -6.83
C ASP A 92 0.52 -2.35 -6.03
N ILE A 93 0.32 -1.11 -6.47
CA ILE A 93 0.88 0.10 -5.83
C ILE A 93 0.45 0.24 -4.37
N PRO A 94 -0.85 0.12 -4.01
CA PRO A 94 -1.26 0.20 -2.60
C PRO A 94 -0.59 -0.87 -1.73
N MET A 95 -0.41 -2.08 -2.28
CA MET A 95 0.28 -3.17 -1.58
C MET A 95 1.75 -2.84 -1.34
N TYR A 96 2.47 -2.34 -2.34
CA TYR A 96 3.88 -1.96 -2.17
C TYR A 96 4.06 -0.79 -1.20
N ILE A 97 3.16 0.20 -1.21
CA ILE A 97 3.16 1.30 -0.24
C ILE A 97 3.00 0.75 1.18
N MET A 98 2.02 -0.13 1.40
CA MET A 98 1.81 -0.75 2.71
C MET A 98 3.01 -1.59 3.16
N MET A 99 3.63 -2.33 2.25
CA MET A 99 4.85 -3.08 2.55
C MET A 99 6.02 -2.16 2.92
N ALA A 100 6.19 -1.02 2.23
CA ALA A 100 7.24 -0.05 2.54
C ALA A 100 7.03 0.59 3.92
N ILE A 101 5.79 0.93 4.27
CA ILE A 101 5.42 1.42 5.60
C ILE A 101 5.71 0.36 6.66
N GLY A 102 5.30 -0.89 6.41
CA GLY A 102 5.63 -2.03 7.27
C GLY A 102 7.13 -2.21 7.49
N ALA A 103 7.92 -2.13 6.41
CA ALA A 103 9.38 -2.25 6.48
C ALA A 103 10.00 -1.11 7.28
N PHE A 104 9.49 0.12 7.13
CA PHE A 104 9.92 1.27 7.94
C PHE A 104 9.67 1.03 9.44
N TYR A 105 8.50 0.52 9.82
CA TYR A 105 8.21 0.21 11.23
C TYR A 105 9.03 -0.97 11.74
N VAL A 106 9.26 -2.02 10.94
CA VAL A 106 10.19 -3.10 11.31
C VAL A 106 11.58 -2.54 11.59
N PHE A 107 12.10 -1.71 10.69
CA PHE A 107 13.39 -1.05 10.87
C PHE A 107 13.42 -0.23 12.16
N ARG A 108 12.38 0.59 12.39
CA ARG A 108 12.24 1.42 13.60
C ARG A 108 12.17 0.60 14.87
N ILE A 109 11.46 -0.53 14.89
CA ILE A 109 11.41 -1.43 16.05
C ILE A 109 12.80 -1.97 16.36
N ILE A 110 13.55 -2.38 15.33
CA ILE A 110 14.90 -2.92 15.49
C ILE A 110 15.88 -1.86 15.99
N THR A 111 15.82 -0.64 15.45
CA THR A 111 16.79 0.43 15.79
C THR A 111 16.45 1.21 17.04
N THR A 112 15.16 1.37 17.35
CA THR A 112 14.67 2.26 18.42
C THR A 112 13.90 1.52 19.51
N GLY A 113 13.67 0.20 19.36
CA GLY A 113 13.07 -0.65 20.38
C GLY A 113 11.54 -0.54 20.52
N GLY A 114 10.87 0.24 19.66
CA GLY A 114 9.43 0.48 19.76
C GLY A 114 8.81 1.06 18.48
N PHE A 115 7.48 1.19 18.50
CA PHE A 115 6.67 1.81 17.46
C PHE A 115 6.64 3.34 17.59
#